data_AF-A0A7S3ZJR6-F1
#
_entry.id   AF-A0A7S3ZJR6-F1
#
_cell.length_a   1.000
_cell.length_b   1.000
_cell.length_c   1.000
_cell.angle_alpha   90.00
_cell.angle_beta   90.00
_cell.angle_gamma   90.00
#
_symmetry.space_group_name_H-M   'P 1'
#
loop_
_entity.id
_entity.type
_entity.pdbx_description
1 polymer ?
#
loop_
_entity_poly.entity_id
_entity_poly.type
_entity_poly.pdbx_seq_one_letter_code
_entity_poly.pdbx_strand_id
1 'polypeptide(L)'
;CKDILARLLTNLDATCDDRSVAFVAERLPPLAPEKGDPATITATTRVHCVERRDARLVPGEAGVLLYHALDNATSHRGRPVACLEFEEEDAPALEALLASHAARPVLVRDLPHSSDADRIAVAASLVAE
;
A
#
# COMPACT_ATOMS: atom_id res chain seq x y z
N CYS A 1 0.03 27.28 22.38
CA CYS A 1 -0.52 27.32 21.00
C CYS A 1 0.01 26.21 20.10
N LYS A 2 1.32 25.90 20.11
CA LYS A 2 1.89 24.82 19.28
C LYS A 2 1.28 23.43 19.58
N ASP A 3 1.02 23.11 20.84
CA ASP A 3 0.47 21.80 21.22
C ASP A 3 -0.98 21.59 20.74
N ILE A 4 -1.77 22.68 20.72
CA ILE A 4 -3.13 22.64 20.16
C ILE A 4 -3.07 22.39 18.66
N LEU A 5 -2.17 23.08 17.96
CA LEU A 5 -2.00 22.94 16.52
C LEU A 5 -1.51 21.54 16.14
N ALA A 6 -0.53 20.99 16.86
CA ALA A 6 -0.06 19.62 16.67
C ALA A 6 -1.19 18.60 16.83
N ARG A 7 -1.98 18.69 17.91
CA ARG A 7 -3.13 17.81 18.12
C ARG A 7 -4.19 17.93 17.04
N LEU A 8 -4.47 19.15 16.56
CA LEU A 8 -5.44 19.36 15.48
C LEU A 8 -4.97 18.74 14.16
N LEU A 9 -3.67 18.82 13.85
CA LEU A 9 -3.10 18.19 12.66
C LEU A 9 -3.18 16.65 12.76
N THR A 10 -2.77 16.07 13.88
CA THR A 10 -2.88 14.61 14.08
C THR A 10 -4.32 14.12 13.94
N ASN A 11 -5.29 14.84 14.50
CA ASN A 11 -6.71 14.48 14.37
C ASN A 11 -7.21 14.60 12.92
N LEU A 12 -6.71 15.62 12.19
CA LEU A 12 -7.05 15.81 10.79
C LEU A 12 -6.50 14.66 9.95
N ASP A 13 -5.24 14.27 10.16
CA ASP A 13 -4.58 13.17 9.43
C ASP A 13 -5.32 11.85 9.66
N ALA A 14 -5.61 11.51 10.92
CA ALA A 14 -6.40 10.32 11.26
C ALA A 14 -7.79 10.32 10.58
N THR A 15 -8.47 11.47 10.58
CA THR A 15 -9.77 11.60 9.91
C THR A 15 -9.65 11.44 8.39
N CYS A 16 -8.55 11.91 7.80
CA CYS A 16 -8.27 11.76 6.37
C CYS A 16 -7.97 10.30 6.02
N ASP A 17 -7.26 9.58 6.88
CA ASP A 17 -6.99 8.16 6.73
C ASP A 17 -8.28 7.34 6.80
N ASP A 18 -9.11 7.55 7.82
CA ASP A 18 -10.41 6.87 7.96
C ASP A 18 -11.28 7.06 6.71
N ARG A 19 -11.33 8.28 6.19
CA ARG A 19 -12.07 8.59 4.95
C ARG A 19 -11.45 7.93 3.73
N SER A 20 -10.13 7.87 3.66
CA SER A 20 -9.42 7.24 2.55
C SER A 20 -9.66 5.74 2.54
N VAL A 21 -9.63 5.09 3.70
CA VAL A 21 -9.96 3.66 3.86
C VAL A 21 -11.42 3.39 3.49
N ALA A 22 -12.35 4.23 3.96
CA ALA A 22 -13.75 4.12 3.57
C ALA A 22 -13.95 4.25 2.05
N PHE A 23 -13.21 5.17 1.42
CA PHE A 23 -13.22 5.31 -0.04
C PHE A 23 -12.71 4.06 -0.75
N VAL A 24 -11.58 3.48 -0.29
CA VAL A 24 -11.05 2.22 -0.84
C VAL A 24 -12.06 1.08 -0.67
N ALA A 25 -12.73 0.98 0.48
CA ALA A 25 -13.75 -0.05 0.75
C ALA A 25 -15.00 0.05 -0.15
N GLU A 26 -15.28 1.21 -0.72
CA GLU A 26 -16.42 1.44 -1.61
C GLU A 26 -16.08 1.23 -3.09
N ARG A 27 -14.80 1.06 -3.43
CA ARG A 27 -14.38 0.85 -4.82
C ARG A 27 -14.80 -0.52 -5.33
N LEU A 28 -15.12 -0.58 -6.62
CA LEU A 28 -15.19 -1.85 -7.32
C LEU A 28 -13.76 -2.40 -7.52
N PRO A 29 -13.59 -3.74 -7.47
CA PRO A 29 -12.31 -4.34 -7.82
C PRO A 29 -11.94 -4.04 -9.28
N PRO A 30 -10.64 -3.97 -9.60
CA PRO A 30 -10.19 -3.71 -10.96
C PRO A 30 -10.62 -4.84 -11.91
N LEU A 31 -10.80 -4.48 -13.17
CA LEU A 31 -11.22 -5.42 -14.21
C LEU A 31 -10.01 -6.30 -14.59
N ALA A 32 -9.95 -7.50 -14.01
CA ALA A 32 -8.87 -8.48 -14.16
C ALA A 32 -7.52 -8.07 -13.53
N PRO A 33 -7.34 -8.26 -12.21
CA PRO A 33 -6.02 -8.13 -11.60
C PRO A 33 -5.07 -9.21 -12.15
N GLU A 34 -3.97 -8.81 -12.75
CA GLU A 34 -2.88 -9.72 -13.08
C GLU A 34 -2.08 -10.01 -11.80
N LYS A 35 -2.25 -11.21 -11.25
CA LYS A 35 -1.37 -11.70 -10.18
C LYS A 35 -0.04 -12.12 -10.80
N GLY A 36 1.06 -11.56 -10.30
CA GLY A 36 2.40 -12.02 -10.66
C GLY A 36 2.83 -13.21 -9.81
N ASP A 37 3.92 -13.85 -10.19
CA ASP A 37 4.54 -14.89 -9.36
C ASP A 37 5.58 -14.26 -8.42
N PRO A 38 5.36 -14.26 -7.10
CA PRO A 38 6.30 -13.68 -6.14
C PRO A 38 7.68 -14.34 -6.19
N ALA A 39 7.79 -15.61 -6.61
CA ALA A 39 9.07 -16.31 -6.73
C ALA A 39 9.98 -15.74 -7.84
N THR A 40 9.42 -14.94 -8.74
CA THR A 40 10.17 -14.29 -9.83
C THR A 40 10.74 -12.91 -9.44
N ILE A 41 10.40 -12.41 -8.26
CA ILE A 41 10.86 -11.11 -7.78
C ILE A 41 12.29 -11.21 -7.28
N THR A 42 13.16 -10.39 -7.88
CA THR A 42 14.58 -10.28 -7.55
C THR A 42 14.93 -8.82 -7.35
N ALA A 43 16.11 -8.53 -6.79
CA ALA A 43 16.62 -7.16 -6.65
C ALA A 43 16.69 -6.40 -7.99
N THR A 44 16.83 -7.10 -9.11
CA THR A 44 16.89 -6.53 -10.46
C THR A 44 15.52 -6.44 -11.16
N THR A 45 14.46 -6.93 -10.53
CA THR A 45 13.11 -6.84 -11.09
C THR A 45 12.60 -5.41 -11.02
N ARG A 46 11.86 -4.98 -12.05
CA ARG A 46 11.20 -3.67 -12.08
C ARG A 46 9.72 -3.85 -11.77
N VAL A 47 9.24 -3.10 -10.78
CA VAL A 47 7.87 -3.18 -10.26
C VAL A 47 7.22 -1.80 -10.30
N HIS A 48 5.89 -1.78 -10.36
CA HIS A 48 5.12 -0.56 -10.23
C HIS A 48 3.74 -0.84 -9.61
N CYS A 49 3.13 0.18 -9.02
CA CYS A 49 1.75 0.10 -8.57
C CYS A 49 0.80 0.11 -9.77
N VAL A 50 -0.11 -0.86 -9.82
CA VAL A 50 -1.10 -1.00 -10.90
C VAL A 50 -2.02 0.21 -10.96
N GLU A 51 -2.64 0.57 -9.83
CA GLU A 51 -3.46 1.77 -9.69
C GLU A 51 -3.37 2.31 -8.26
N ARG A 52 -2.70 3.45 -8.09
CA ARG A 52 -2.48 4.07 -6.77
C ARG A 52 -3.80 4.32 -6.03
N ARG A 53 -4.85 4.68 -6.76
CA ARG A 53 -6.15 5.02 -6.15
C ARG A 53 -6.86 3.82 -5.54
N ASP A 54 -6.41 2.60 -5.83
CA ASP A 54 -6.98 1.36 -5.31
C ASP A 54 -6.30 0.90 -4.03
N ALA A 55 -5.31 1.63 -3.52
CA ALA A 55 -4.60 1.29 -2.29
C ALA A 55 -4.39 2.50 -1.38
N ARG A 56 -4.38 2.27 -0.06
CA ARG A 56 -4.11 3.28 0.96
C ARG A 56 -3.26 2.71 2.08
N LEU A 57 -2.12 3.34 2.32
CA LEU A 57 -1.28 3.09 3.49
C LEU A 57 -1.75 3.95 4.66
N VAL A 58 -1.89 3.35 5.84
CA VAL A 58 -2.22 4.04 7.09
C VAL A 58 -1.39 3.47 8.26
N PRO A 59 -1.17 4.25 9.34
CA PRO A 59 -0.54 3.72 10.55
C PRO A 59 -1.41 2.62 11.20
N GLY A 60 -0.77 1.53 11.64
CA GLY A 60 -1.37 0.47 12.45
C GLY A 60 -0.86 0.49 13.90
N GLU A 61 -1.32 -0.44 14.74
CA GLU A 61 -0.87 -0.52 16.14
C GLU A 61 0.58 -1.00 16.30
N ALA A 62 1.04 -1.90 15.41
CA ALA A 62 2.36 -2.53 15.46
C ALA A 62 3.23 -2.24 14.21
N GLY A 63 2.77 -1.38 13.30
CA GLY A 63 3.41 -1.15 12.01
C GLY A 63 2.53 -0.31 11.09
N VAL A 64 2.44 -0.71 9.82
CA VAL A 64 1.60 -0.02 8.83
C VAL A 64 0.64 -0.99 8.15
N LEU A 65 -0.56 -0.48 7.81
CA LEU A 65 -1.62 -1.23 7.16
C LEU A 65 -1.80 -0.71 5.74
N LEU A 66 -1.75 -1.61 4.76
CA LEU A 66 -2.04 -1.31 3.36
C LEU A 66 -3.42 -1.86 2.99
N TYR A 67 -4.41 -0.98 2.92
CA TYR A 67 -5.75 -1.32 2.43
C TYR A 67 -5.77 -1.32 0.91
N HIS A 68 -6.49 -2.26 0.28
CA HIS A 68 -6.61 -2.31 -1.17
C HIS A 68 -7.99 -2.77 -1.66
N ALA A 69 -8.35 -2.35 -2.87
CA ALA A 69 -9.63 -2.65 -3.51
C ALA A 69 -9.60 -3.89 -4.42
N LEU A 70 -8.44 -4.53 -4.62
CA LEU A 70 -8.31 -5.74 -5.47
C LEU A 70 -9.31 -6.82 -5.04
N ASP A 71 -9.43 -6.94 -3.73
CA ASP A 71 -10.32 -7.86 -3.06
C ASP A 71 -11.58 -7.16 -2.54
N ASN A 72 -12.18 -6.27 -3.31
CA ASN A 72 -13.53 -5.80 -3.02
C ASN A 72 -14.60 -6.69 -3.65
N ALA A 73 -15.79 -6.74 -3.04
CA ALA A 73 -16.96 -7.35 -3.66
C ALA A 73 -17.56 -6.42 -4.70
N THR A 74 -18.18 -6.97 -5.75
CA THR A 74 -18.94 -6.19 -6.73
C THR A 74 -20.27 -5.69 -6.16
N SER A 75 -20.80 -6.37 -5.14
CA SER A 75 -21.92 -5.89 -4.32
C SER A 75 -21.44 -4.89 -3.28
N HIS A 76 -22.15 -3.78 -3.14
CA HIS A 76 -21.83 -2.71 -2.19
C HIS A 76 -21.60 -3.24 -0.76
N ARG A 77 -20.35 -3.08 -0.25
CA ARG A 77 -19.90 -3.52 1.08
C ARG A 77 -20.20 -5.00 1.39
N GLY A 78 -20.17 -5.86 0.36
CA GLY A 78 -20.42 -7.30 0.51
C GLY A 78 -19.36 -8.05 1.32
N ARG A 79 -18.15 -7.48 1.43
CA ARG A 79 -17.09 -7.95 2.32
C ARG A 79 -16.34 -6.77 2.96
N PRO A 80 -15.70 -6.95 4.13
CA PRO A 80 -14.73 -6.00 4.65
C PRO A 80 -13.60 -5.75 3.63
N VAL A 81 -13.07 -4.53 3.61
CA VAL A 81 -11.90 -4.19 2.78
C VAL A 81 -10.69 -4.99 3.26
N ALA A 82 -9.93 -5.54 2.32
CA ALA A 82 -8.72 -6.30 2.63
C ALA A 82 -7.58 -5.35 3.03
N CYS A 83 -6.73 -5.82 3.94
CA CYS A 83 -5.52 -5.12 4.34
C CYS A 83 -4.35 -6.09 4.50
N LEU A 84 -3.15 -5.60 4.17
CA LEU A 84 -1.88 -6.25 4.45
C LEU A 84 -1.18 -5.51 5.58
N GLU A 85 -0.56 -6.24 6.49
CA GLU A 85 0.21 -5.70 7.59
C GLU A 85 1.70 -5.78 7.27
N PHE A 86 2.42 -4.70 7.52
CA PHE A 86 3.87 -4.60 7.34
C PHE A 86 4.51 -3.95 8.57
N GLU A 87 5.81 -4.13 8.71
CA GLU A 87 6.58 -3.48 9.77
C GLU A 87 6.74 -1.98 9.45
N GLU A 88 6.98 -1.16 10.48
CA GLU A 88 7.17 0.29 10.30
C GLU A 88 8.36 0.61 9.37
N GLU A 89 9.41 -0.23 9.40
CA GLU A 89 10.60 -0.08 8.56
C GLU A 89 10.31 -0.24 7.05
N ASP A 90 9.23 -0.95 6.70
CA ASP A 90 8.80 -1.17 5.31
C ASP A 90 8.07 0.04 4.72
N ALA A 91 7.58 0.96 5.57
CA ALA A 91 6.72 2.07 5.16
C ALA A 91 7.34 2.95 4.04
N PRO A 92 8.63 3.34 4.09
CA PRO A 92 9.23 4.12 3.02
C PRO A 92 9.22 3.38 1.67
N ALA A 93 9.45 2.06 1.68
CA ALA A 93 9.43 1.24 0.47
C ALA A 93 8.01 1.14 -0.12
N LEU A 94 7.01 0.96 0.74
CA LEU A 94 5.60 0.96 0.35
C LEU A 94 5.16 2.31 -0.24
N GLU A 95 5.57 3.43 0.35
CA GLU A 95 5.28 4.77 -0.17
C GLU A 95 5.91 4.99 -1.56
N ALA A 96 7.16 4.56 -1.75
CA ALA A 96 7.85 4.63 -3.04
C ALA A 96 7.14 3.79 -4.11
N LEU A 97 6.66 2.59 -3.75
CA LEU A 97 5.89 1.73 -4.65
C LEU A 97 4.53 2.35 -4.98
N LEU A 98 3.79 2.87 -4.00
CA LEU A 98 2.52 3.55 -4.25
C LEU A 98 2.69 4.81 -5.12
N ALA A 99 3.86 5.46 -5.08
CA ALA A 99 4.17 6.62 -5.92
C ALA A 99 4.66 6.24 -7.33
N SER A 100 5.01 4.98 -7.56
CA SER A 100 5.46 4.49 -8.85
C SER A 100 4.31 4.38 -9.86
N HIS A 101 4.65 4.28 -11.14
CA HIS A 101 3.69 4.21 -12.23
C HIS A 101 4.24 3.35 -13.38
N ALA A 102 3.37 2.77 -14.21
CA ALA A 102 3.77 1.91 -15.33
C ALA A 102 4.78 2.57 -16.30
N ALA A 103 4.67 3.89 -16.50
CA ALA A 103 5.59 4.66 -17.33
C ALA A 103 6.99 4.86 -16.70
N ARG A 104 7.11 4.68 -15.38
CA ARG A 104 8.36 4.84 -14.61
C ARG A 104 8.40 3.80 -13.49
N PRO A 105 8.64 2.52 -13.84
CA PRO A 105 8.75 1.46 -12.86
C PRO A 105 10.02 1.63 -12.03
N VAL A 106 9.95 1.22 -10.76
CA VAL A 106 11.05 1.29 -9.81
C VAL A 106 11.77 -0.07 -9.79
N LEU A 107 13.09 -0.05 -9.68
CA LEU A 107 13.88 -1.26 -9.51
C LEU A 107 13.82 -1.70 -8.04
N VAL A 108 13.61 -2.98 -7.75
CA VAL A 108 13.44 -3.46 -6.36
C VAL A 108 14.63 -3.09 -5.47
N ARG A 109 15.88 -3.21 -5.96
CA ARG A 109 17.07 -2.80 -5.21
C ARG A 109 17.13 -1.29 -4.89
N ASP A 110 16.38 -0.46 -5.62
CA ASP A 110 16.39 1.00 -5.44
C ASP A 110 15.29 1.43 -4.44
N LEU A 111 14.50 0.48 -3.90
CA LEU A 111 13.51 0.76 -2.87
C LEU A 111 14.18 1.24 -1.57
N PRO A 112 13.63 2.27 -0.91
CA PRO A 112 14.16 2.78 0.34
C PRO A 112 13.89 1.78 1.47
N HIS A 113 14.86 0.91 1.69
CA HIS A 113 14.92 -0.03 2.81
C HIS A 113 16.39 -0.32 3.15
N SER A 114 16.68 -0.79 4.36
CA SER A 114 18.04 -1.06 4.86
C SER A 114 18.69 -2.31 4.24
N SER A 115 17.89 -3.26 3.74
CA SER A 115 18.33 -4.60 3.34
C SER A 115 17.66 -5.06 2.05
N ASP A 116 18.44 -5.70 1.17
CA ASP A 116 17.94 -6.22 -0.11
C ASP A 116 16.93 -7.36 0.06
N ALA A 117 17.06 -8.16 1.12
CA ALA A 117 16.13 -9.24 1.40
C ALA A 117 14.73 -8.69 1.68
N ASP A 118 14.65 -7.61 2.45
CA ASP A 118 13.38 -6.98 2.81
C ASP A 118 12.78 -6.20 1.64
N ARG A 119 13.61 -5.54 0.81
CA ARG A 119 13.14 -4.94 -0.46
C ARG A 119 12.44 -5.97 -1.34
N ILE A 120 13.04 -7.16 -1.45
CA ILE A 120 12.46 -8.27 -2.21
C ILE A 120 11.19 -8.78 -1.52
N ALA A 121 11.21 -8.95 -0.19
CA ALA A 121 10.05 -9.43 0.58
C ALA A 121 8.84 -8.50 0.42
N VAL A 122 9.00 -7.19 0.61
CA VAL A 122 7.94 -6.19 0.42
C VAL A 122 7.37 -6.26 -1.00
N ALA A 123 8.25 -6.27 -2.02
CA ALA A 123 7.81 -6.33 -3.41
C ALA A 123 7.11 -7.66 -3.75
N ALA A 124 7.60 -8.78 -3.22
CA ALA A 124 7.03 -10.11 -3.43
C ALA A 124 5.65 -10.24 -2.76
N SER A 125 5.49 -9.75 -1.52
CA SER A 125 4.20 -9.73 -0.82
C SER A 125 3.13 -9.00 -1.63
N LEU A 126 3.47 -7.84 -2.20
CA LEU A 126 2.52 -7.05 -3.02
C LEU A 126 2.19 -7.68 -4.37
N VAL A 127 3.09 -8.49 -4.93
CA VAL A 127 2.87 -9.19 -6.21
C VAL A 127 2.02 -10.46 -6.04
N ALA A 128 2.04 -11.05 -4.85
CA ALA A 128 1.23 -12.22 -4.51
C ALA A 128 -0.27 -11.89 -4.35
N GLU A 129 -0.57 -10.64 -3.99
CA GLU A 129 -1.92 -10.08 -3.93
C GLU A 129 -2.53 -9.79 -5.31
#